data_AF-A0A8J3YX55-F1
#
_entry.id   AF-A0A8J3YX55-F1
#
_cell.length_a   1.000
_cell.length_b   1.000
_cell.length_c   1.000
_cell.angle_alpha   90.00
_cell.angle_beta   90.00
_cell.angle_gamma   90.00
#
_symmetry.space_group_name_H-M   'P 1'
#
loop_
_entity.id
_entity.type
_entity.pdbx_description
1 polymer ?
#
loop_
_entity_poly.entity_id
_entity_poly.type
_entity_poly.pdbx_seq_one_letter_code
_entity_poly.pdbx_strand_id
1 'polypeptide(L)'
;MRIGQLADRLEAAGDRLATGAGAVSDADPGAGAFGADAVGRCGDVGRMLHHRWGAALTARAREAAAHGARLTDTADAVRSAAERYQETDRTARSAHDLEAL
;
A
#
# COMPACT_ATOMS: atom_id res chain seq x y z
N MET A 1 -14.33 1.55 17.41
CA MET A 1 -13.76 0.65 16.38
C MET A 1 -13.09 -0.50 17.10
N ARG A 2 -13.50 -1.75 16.85
CA ARG A 2 -12.83 -2.93 17.46
C ARG A 2 -11.49 -3.17 16.76
N ILE A 3 -10.51 -3.75 17.46
CA ILE A 3 -9.13 -3.92 16.94
C ILE A 3 -9.08 -4.76 15.65
N GLY A 4 -9.94 -5.77 15.51
CA GLY A 4 -10.08 -6.53 14.26
C GLY A 4 -10.55 -5.67 13.09
N GLN A 5 -11.53 -4.79 13.32
CA GLN A 5 -12.01 -3.86 12.28
C GLN A 5 -10.92 -2.85 11.85
N LEU A 6 -9.94 -2.56 12.71
CA LEU A 6 -8.80 -1.74 12.32
C LEU A 6 -7.86 -2.52 11.41
N ALA A 7 -7.52 -3.76 11.77
CA ALA A 7 -6.69 -4.62 10.93
C ALA A 7 -7.30 -4.80 9.53
N ASP A 8 -8.59 -5.11 9.44
CA ASP A 8 -9.30 -5.29 8.16
C ASP A 8 -9.26 -4.01 7.30
N ARG A 9 -9.36 -2.83 7.94
CA ARG A 9 -9.28 -1.54 7.24
C ARG A 9 -7.87 -1.23 6.76
N LEU A 10 -6.85 -1.61 7.52
CA LEU A 10 -5.44 -1.43 7.14
C LEU A 10 -5.10 -2.33 5.96
N GLU A 11 -5.51 -3.60 6.00
CA GLU A 11 -5.36 -4.55 4.90
C GLU A 11 -6.08 -4.06 3.64
N ALA A 12 -7.35 -3.70 3.75
CA ALA A 12 -8.10 -3.17 2.61
C ALA A 12 -7.50 -1.87 2.04
N ALA A 13 -6.89 -1.04 2.87
CA ALA A 13 -6.16 0.15 2.40
C ALA A 13 -4.84 -0.23 1.71
N GLY A 14 -4.13 -1.25 2.21
CA GLY A 14 -2.95 -1.82 1.60
C GLY A 14 -3.22 -2.37 0.20
N ASP A 15 -4.28 -3.17 0.06
CA ASP A 15 -4.72 -3.76 -1.21
C ASP A 15 -5.11 -2.70 -2.23
N ARG A 16 -5.79 -1.63 -1.79
CA ARG A 16 -6.14 -0.50 -2.67
C ARG A 16 -4.91 0.24 -3.16
N LEU A 17 -3.89 0.42 -2.32
CA LEU A 17 -2.63 1.03 -2.73
C LEU A 17 -1.84 0.15 -3.70
N ALA A 18 -1.79 -1.16 -3.45
CA ALA A 18 -1.15 -2.11 -4.36
C ALA A 18 -1.86 -2.15 -5.73
N THR A 19 -3.19 -2.19 -5.74
CA THR A 19 -4.00 -2.10 -6.96
C THR A 19 -3.76 -0.79 -7.69
N GLY A 20 -3.79 0.33 -6.96
CA GLY A 20 -3.54 1.66 -7.50
C GLY A 20 -2.13 1.82 -8.09
N ALA A 21 -1.12 1.18 -7.50
CA ALA A 21 0.24 1.17 -8.03
C ALA A 21 0.30 0.57 -9.45
N GLY A 22 -0.46 -0.51 -9.71
CA GLY A 22 -0.62 -1.08 -11.04
C GLY A 22 -1.29 -0.09 -12.00
N ALA A 23 -2.43 0.46 -11.60
CA ALA A 23 -3.19 1.40 -12.42
C ALA A 23 -2.42 2.70 -12.78
N VAL A 24 -1.53 3.17 -11.90
CA VAL A 24 -0.65 4.32 -12.18
C VAL A 24 0.31 4.02 -13.33
N SER A 25 0.77 2.78 -13.46
CA SER A 25 1.64 2.38 -14.56
C SER A 25 0.89 2.37 -15.90
N ASP A 26 -0.40 2.01 -15.87
CA ASP A 26 -1.28 2.03 -17.05
C ASP A 26 -1.71 3.44 -17.47
N ALA A 27 -1.42 4.46 -16.67
CA ALA A 27 -1.79 5.85 -16.92
C ALA A 27 -0.79 6.60 -17.83
N ASP A 28 0.14 5.92 -18.51
CA ASP A 28 1.03 6.55 -19.48
C ASP A 28 0.24 6.94 -20.76
N PRO A 29 0.09 8.24 -21.07
CA PRO A 29 -0.61 8.68 -22.27
C PRO A 29 0.20 8.43 -23.57
N GLY A 30 1.45 7.95 -23.44
CA GLY A 30 2.35 7.65 -24.55
C GLY A 30 3.13 8.87 -25.05
N ALA A 31 4.25 8.61 -25.73
CA ALA A 31 5.20 9.65 -26.14
C ALA A 31 4.59 10.73 -27.05
N GLY A 32 3.63 10.35 -27.92
CA GLY A 32 2.95 11.27 -28.83
C GLY A 32 2.16 12.36 -28.10
N ALA A 33 1.59 12.07 -26.93
CA ALA A 33 0.90 13.07 -26.10
C ALA A 33 1.83 14.17 -25.57
N PHE A 34 3.14 13.90 -25.54
CA PHE A 34 4.18 14.87 -25.18
C PHE A 34 4.81 15.55 -26.40
N GLY A 35 4.31 15.30 -27.61
CA GLY A 35 4.87 15.86 -28.86
C GLY A 35 6.20 15.22 -29.26
N ALA A 36 6.52 14.01 -28.78
CA ALA A 36 7.76 13.31 -29.09
C ALA A 36 7.95 13.01 -30.59
N ASP A 37 6.86 13.00 -31.36
CA ASP A 37 6.83 12.77 -32.80
C ASP A 37 7.18 14.02 -33.63
N ALA A 38 7.28 15.19 -32.99
CA ALA A 38 7.68 16.41 -33.68
C ALA A 38 9.16 16.36 -34.13
N VAL A 39 9.49 17.11 -35.18
CA VAL A 39 10.86 17.19 -35.69
C VAL A 39 11.66 18.25 -34.94
N GLY A 40 12.97 18.02 -34.80
CA GLY A 40 13.91 18.96 -34.18
C GLY A 40 13.70 19.11 -32.68
N ARG A 41 14.02 20.30 -32.15
CA ARG A 41 14.07 20.53 -30.70
C ARG A 41 12.76 20.29 -29.98
N CYS A 42 11.62 20.53 -30.62
CA CYS A 42 10.32 20.25 -30.00
C CYS A 42 10.13 18.75 -29.74
N GLY A 43 10.53 17.88 -30.69
CA GLY A 43 10.52 16.43 -30.49
C GLY A 43 11.50 15.96 -29.44
N ASP A 44 12.70 16.55 -29.39
CA ASP A 44 13.68 16.25 -28.34
C ASP A 44 13.13 16.57 -26.94
N VAL A 45 12.50 17.74 -26.79
CA VAL A 45 11.84 18.14 -25.54
C VAL A 45 10.69 17.19 -25.20
N GLY A 46 9.87 16.80 -26.19
CA GLY A 46 8.77 15.86 -25.99
C GLY A 46 9.23 14.49 -25.50
N ARG A 47 10.29 13.94 -26.10
CA ARG A 47 10.91 12.68 -25.65
C ARG A 47 11.48 12.78 -24.24
N MET A 48 12.18 13.88 -23.94
CA MET A 48 12.72 14.12 -22.59
C MET A 48 11.61 14.22 -21.55
N LEU A 49 10.51 14.89 -21.88
CA LEU A 49 9.36 15.04 -21.00
C LEU A 49 8.65 13.71 -20.78
N HIS A 50 8.40 12.92 -21.84
CA HIS A 50 7.82 11.57 -21.73
C HIS A 50 8.71 10.66 -20.88
N HIS A 51 10.03 10.69 -21.08
CA HIS A 51 10.96 9.92 -20.26
C HIS A 51 10.87 10.31 -18.77
N ARG A 52 10.85 11.60 -18.46
CA ARG A 52 10.72 12.09 -17.08
C ARG A 52 9.36 11.72 -16.48
N TRP A 53 8.30 11.76 -17.28
CA TRP A 53 6.96 11.35 -16.88
C TRP A 53 6.92 9.85 -16.53
N GLY A 54 7.43 8.99 -17.40
CA GLY A 54 7.50 7.55 -17.16
C GLY A 54 8.34 7.19 -15.93
N ALA A 55 9.45 7.90 -15.71
CA ALA A 55 10.24 7.75 -14.49
C ALA A 55 9.45 8.15 -13.23
N ALA A 56 8.68 9.24 -13.29
CA ALA A 56 7.83 9.69 -12.19
C ALA A 56 6.68 8.71 -11.91
N LEU A 57 6.01 8.17 -12.95
CA LEU A 57 4.98 7.14 -12.80
C LEU A 57 5.55 5.88 -12.14
N THR A 58 6.71 5.42 -12.61
CA THR A 58 7.40 4.25 -12.03
C THR A 58 7.76 4.48 -10.56
N ALA A 59 8.29 5.65 -10.22
CA ALA A 59 8.60 6.01 -8.85
C ALA A 59 7.34 6.00 -7.98
N ARG A 60 6.24 6.62 -8.47
CA ARG A 60 4.99 6.68 -7.73
C ARG A 60 4.33 5.31 -7.55
N ALA A 61 4.40 4.44 -8.56
CA ALA A 61 3.94 3.06 -8.45
C ALA A 61 4.72 2.30 -7.38
N ARG A 62 6.06 2.41 -7.36
CA ARG A 62 6.90 1.79 -6.33
C ARG A 62 6.60 2.32 -4.93
N GLU A 63 6.41 3.63 -4.78
CA GLU A 63 6.02 4.25 -3.52
C GLU A 63 4.67 3.71 -3.02
N ALA A 64 3.65 3.68 -3.90
CA ALA A 64 2.33 3.16 -3.58
C ALA A 64 2.40 1.68 -3.14
N ALA A 65 3.14 0.85 -3.87
CA ALA A 65 3.35 -0.55 -3.50
C ALA A 65 4.05 -0.70 -2.12
N ALA A 66 5.09 0.10 -1.86
CA ALA A 66 5.79 0.09 -0.58
C ALA A 66 4.91 0.56 0.59
N HIS A 67 4.05 1.57 0.36
CA HIS A 67 3.06 1.97 1.35
C HIS A 67 2.00 0.89 1.57
N GLY A 68 1.55 0.22 0.51
CA GLY A 68 0.62 -0.91 0.59
C GLY A 68 1.16 -2.03 1.47
N ALA A 69 2.38 -2.50 1.18
CA ALA A 69 3.06 -3.54 1.97
C ALA A 69 3.16 -3.17 3.46
N ARG A 70 3.56 -1.92 3.76
CA ARG A 70 3.63 -1.45 5.16
C ARG A 70 2.28 -1.48 5.88
N LEU A 71 1.17 -1.20 5.18
CA LEU A 71 -0.16 -1.28 5.78
C LEU A 71 -0.56 -2.73 6.06
N THR A 72 -0.25 -3.66 5.15
CA THR A 72 -0.45 -5.10 5.35
C THR A 72 0.36 -5.61 6.55
N ASP A 73 1.65 -5.29 6.62
CA ASP A 73 2.51 -5.65 7.76
C ASP A 73 1.95 -5.09 9.09
N THR A 74 1.41 -3.87 9.06
CA THR A 74 0.79 -3.25 10.23
C THR A 74 -0.51 -3.97 10.61
N ALA A 75 -1.34 -4.37 9.64
CA ALA A 75 -2.55 -5.14 9.89
C ALA A 75 -2.20 -6.48 10.58
N ASP A 76 -1.18 -7.19 10.08
CA ASP A 76 -0.68 -8.45 10.65
C ASP A 76 -0.20 -8.25 12.10
N ALA A 77 0.60 -7.21 12.33
CA ALA A 77 1.07 -6.88 13.67
C ALA A 77 -0.09 -6.57 14.64
N VAL A 78 -1.14 -5.88 14.17
CA VAL A 78 -2.35 -5.59 14.96
C VAL A 78 -3.13 -6.87 15.28
N ARG A 79 -3.30 -7.79 14.32
CA ARG A 79 -3.96 -9.09 14.57
C ARG A 79 -3.19 -9.92 15.59
N SER A 80 -1.87 -10.04 15.41
CA SER A 80 -1.00 -10.75 16.35
C SER A 80 -1.04 -10.15 17.76
N ALA A 81 -1.07 -8.83 17.89
CA ALA A 81 -1.21 -8.17 19.18
C ALA A 81 -2.57 -8.49 19.82
N ALA A 82 -3.65 -8.41 19.06
CA ALA A 82 -5.00 -8.70 19.54
C ALA A 82 -5.13 -10.16 20.03
N GLU A 83 -4.56 -11.11 19.29
CA GLU A 83 -4.54 -12.53 19.67
C GLU A 83 -3.80 -12.76 20.99
N ARG A 84 -2.61 -12.17 21.14
CA ARG A 84 -1.82 -12.25 22.38
C ARG A 84 -2.54 -11.63 23.58
N TYR A 85 -3.23 -10.52 23.38
CA TYR A 85 -4.05 -9.92 24.44
C TYR A 85 -5.22 -10.83 24.86
N GLN A 86 -5.91 -11.44 23.90
CA GLN A 86 -7.00 -12.37 24.20
C GLN A 86 -6.52 -13.64 24.89
N GLU A 87 -5.33 -14.14 24.52
CA GLU A 87 -4.69 -15.27 25.18
C GLU A 87 -4.33 -14.93 26.64
N THR A 88 -3.72 -13.77 26.85
CA THR A 88 -3.38 -13.30 28.21
C THR A 88 -4.63 -13.16 29.08
N ASP A 89 -5.71 -12.58 28.54
CA ASP A 89 -7.00 -12.43 29.25
C ASP A 89 -7.63 -13.79 29.58
N ARG A 90 -7.57 -14.77 28.66
CA ARG A 90 -8.04 -16.13 28.93
C ARG A 90 -7.23 -16.81 30.04
N THR A 91 -5.90 -16.72 30.00
CA THR A 91 -5.04 -17.31 31.03
C THR A 91 -5.28 -16.69 32.40
N ALA A 92 -5.42 -15.36 32.47
CA ALA A 92 -5.72 -14.66 33.72
C ALA A 92 -7.08 -15.06 34.29
N ARG A 93 -8.10 -15.20 33.43
CA ARG A 93 -9.44 -15.64 33.86
C ARG A 93 -9.43 -17.06 34.40
N SER A 94 -8.77 -17.99 33.70
CA SER A 94 -8.62 -19.37 34.17
C SER A 94 -7.86 -19.47 35.50
N ALA A 95 -6.83 -18.64 35.71
CA ALA A 95 -6.09 -18.60 36.96
C ALA A 95 -6.96 -18.09 38.12
N HIS A 96 -7.73 -17.02 37.90
CA HIS A 96 -8.66 -16.51 38.91
C HIS A 96 -9.74 -17.54 39.28
N ASP A 97 -10.30 -18.22 38.29
CA ASP A 97 -11.33 -19.24 38.51
C ASP A 97 -10.79 -20.44 39.31
N LEU A 98 -9.49 -20.76 39.17
CA LEU A 98 -8.80 -21.79 39.95
C LEU A 98 -8.49 -21.34 41.39
N GLU A 99 -8.20 -20.05 41.61
CA GLU A 99 -8.00 -19.49 42.96
C GLU A 99 -9.30 -19.32 43.76
N ALA A 100 -10.45 -19.31 43.08
CA ALA A 100 -11.77 -19.17 43.69
C ALA A 100 -12.40 -20.51 44.15
N LEU A 101 -11.71 -21.64 43.93
CA LEU A 101 -12.12 -23.01 44.31
C LEU A 101 -11.32 -23.51 45.51
#